data_AF-A0A967SXP5-F1
#
_entry.id   AF-A0A967SXP5-F1
#
_cell.length_a   1.000
_cell.length_b   1.000
_cell.length_c   1.000
_cell.angle_alpha   90.00
_cell.angle_beta   90.00
_cell.angle_gamma   90.00
#
_symmetry.space_group_name_H-M   'P 1'
#
loop_
_entity.id
_entity.type
_entity.pdbx_description
1 polymer ?
#
loop_
_entity_poly.entity_id
_entity_poly.type
_entity_poly.pdbx_seq_one_letter_code
_entity_poly.pdbx_strand_id
1 'polypeptide(L)'
;ELKTVADTLAVKQYSKIIETANGYFIIKKTAEKIAGDAEESHSFSTYLEKGKTAYKNKNFAKAIDYLEKAVKLEPENQEAHYFLGYAYELYSDPDGSLLTELQRKPIEKASKHFQKLIEISPKYEGELLDFHPYDKLTSVWGYLAMAYAYHGKTDSARWAFKQGRAAGGFYPAILEFNKNILASCEENAILFTFGEKVIFPIWFLRFMEGYRRDVNVVDLSLLNHAWYVKMLKNDDP
;
A
#
# COMPACT_ATOMS: atom_id res chain seq x y z
N GLU A 1 45.78 5.62 20.77
CA GLU A 1 44.80 5.96 19.71
C GLU A 1 43.46 5.25 19.88
N LEU A 2 43.39 3.91 19.92
CA LEU A 2 42.12 3.16 20.10
C LEU A 2 41.37 3.49 21.40
N LYS A 3 42.09 3.67 22.53
CA LYS A 3 41.48 4.05 23.82
C LYS A 3 40.83 5.44 23.77
N THR A 4 41.47 6.39 23.10
CA THR A 4 40.96 7.75 22.90
C THR A 4 39.69 7.76 22.03
N VAL A 5 39.66 6.94 20.97
CA VAL A 5 38.46 6.75 20.14
C VAL A 5 37.32 6.11 20.94
N ALA A 6 37.61 5.11 21.77
CA ALA A 6 36.62 4.46 22.64
C ALA A 6 36.06 5.42 23.70
N ASP A 7 36.91 6.21 24.36
CA ASP A 7 36.50 7.22 25.34
C ASP A 7 35.63 8.32 24.70
N THR A 8 35.92 8.70 23.45
CA THR A 8 35.10 9.67 22.70
C THR A 8 33.71 9.12 22.35
N LEU A 9 33.61 7.82 22.05
CA LEU A 9 32.34 7.13 21.78
C LEU A 9 31.47 6.96 23.05
N ALA A 10 32.09 6.79 24.22
CA ALA A 10 31.38 6.63 25.49
C ALA A 10 30.55 7.86 25.88
N VAL A 11 30.97 9.08 25.49
CA VAL A 11 30.31 10.34 25.89
C VAL A 11 28.93 10.53 25.24
N LYS A 12 28.57 9.78 24.18
CA LYS A 12 27.28 9.98 23.49
C LYS A 12 26.26 8.85 23.58
N GLN A 13 26.62 7.56 23.70
CA GLN A 13 25.63 6.46 23.54
C GLN A 13 25.91 5.13 24.28
N TYR A 14 26.91 5.03 25.16
CA TYR A 14 27.35 3.72 25.70
C TYR A 14 27.63 3.73 27.21
N SER A 15 27.33 2.63 27.90
CA SER A 15 27.27 2.56 29.37
C SER A 15 28.52 2.02 30.05
N LYS A 16 29.36 1.24 29.32
CA LYS A 16 30.61 0.67 29.85
C LYS A 16 31.54 0.19 28.74
N ILE A 17 32.84 0.42 28.90
CA ILE A 17 33.91 -0.15 28.06
C ILE A 17 34.63 -1.24 28.88
N ILE A 18 34.87 -2.40 28.28
CA ILE A 18 35.64 -3.50 28.88
C ILE A 18 36.82 -3.80 27.94
N GLU A 19 38.04 -3.69 28.44
CA GLU A 19 39.25 -4.09 27.73
C GLU A 19 39.54 -5.57 28.00
N THR A 20 39.77 -6.34 26.94
CA THR A 20 40.08 -7.77 27.02
C THR A 20 41.59 -7.99 27.06
N ALA A 21 42.01 -9.15 27.61
CA ALA A 21 43.42 -9.53 27.71
C ALA A 21 44.18 -9.58 26.37
N ASN A 22 43.45 -9.63 25.25
CA ASN A 22 44.00 -9.71 23.90
C ASN A 22 44.04 -8.34 23.19
N GLY A 23 43.81 -7.23 23.91
CA GLY A 23 43.89 -5.87 23.37
C GLY A 23 42.65 -5.37 22.62
N TYR A 24 41.55 -6.13 22.63
CA TYR A 24 40.26 -5.70 22.07
C TYR A 24 39.38 -5.00 23.12
N PHE A 25 38.57 -4.04 22.67
CA PHE A 25 37.60 -3.33 23.51
C PHE A 25 36.17 -3.77 23.20
N ILE A 26 35.41 -4.13 24.24
CA ILE A 26 33.99 -4.44 24.16
C ILE A 26 33.21 -3.25 24.72
N ILE A 27 32.36 -2.65 23.89
CA ILE A 27 31.55 -1.49 24.26
C ILE A 27 30.10 -1.95 24.47
N LYS A 28 29.58 -1.81 25.69
CA LYS A 28 28.19 -2.13 26.01
C LYS A 28 27.30 -0.92 25.75
N LYS A 29 26.47 -0.98 24.71
CA LYS A 29 25.44 0.03 24.43
C LYS A 29 24.52 0.16 25.64
N THR A 30 24.28 1.39 26.08
CA THR A 30 23.22 1.63 27.05
C THR A 30 21.96 1.17 26.34
N ALA A 31 21.29 0.14 26.88
CA ALA A 31 19.91 -0.08 26.47
C ALA A 31 19.23 1.25 26.75
N GLU A 32 18.74 1.92 25.70
CA GLU A 32 17.68 2.88 25.92
C GLU A 32 16.66 2.12 26.74
N LYS A 33 16.45 2.59 27.98
CA LYS A 33 15.16 2.37 28.61
C LYS A 33 14.20 3.02 27.62
N ILE A 34 13.68 2.23 26.69
CA ILE A 34 12.30 2.40 26.27
C ILE A 34 11.61 2.40 27.62
N ALA A 35 11.23 3.59 28.07
CA ALA A 35 10.31 3.69 29.18
C ALA A 35 9.24 2.70 28.81
N GLY A 36 9.15 1.60 29.56
CA GLY A 36 8.01 0.73 29.45
C GLY A 36 6.89 1.70 29.66
N ASP A 37 6.14 1.99 28.59
CA ASP A 37 4.84 2.59 28.73
C ASP A 37 4.21 1.71 29.80
N ALA A 38 3.98 2.29 30.97
CA ALA A 38 3.01 1.73 31.88
C ALA A 38 1.83 1.33 31.00
N GLU A 39 1.18 0.20 31.26
CA GLU A 39 -0.09 -0.12 30.63
C GLU A 39 -1.11 0.96 31.03
N GLU A 40 -0.98 2.16 30.48
CA GLU A 40 -2.03 3.09 30.28
C GLU A 40 -3.04 2.29 29.48
N SER A 41 -4.22 2.11 30.05
CA SER A 41 -5.39 1.67 29.34
C SER A 41 -5.65 2.66 28.20
N HIS A 42 -4.94 2.47 27.09
CA HIS A 42 -5.05 3.28 25.91
C HIS A 42 -6.44 3.03 25.33
N SER A 43 -7.27 4.08 25.34
CA SER A 43 -8.58 4.03 24.72
C SER A 43 -8.45 3.82 23.21
N PHE A 44 -9.51 3.29 22.60
CA PHE A 44 -9.66 3.21 21.15
C PHE A 44 -9.24 4.53 20.46
N SER A 45 -9.77 5.66 20.94
CA SER A 45 -9.48 7.00 20.40
C SER A 45 -8.00 7.36 20.42
N THR A 46 -7.25 6.93 21.43
CA THR A 46 -5.81 7.20 21.52
C THR A 46 -5.03 6.42 20.46
N TYR A 47 -5.35 5.15 20.27
CA TYR A 47 -4.70 4.34 19.23
C TYR A 47 -5.08 4.80 17.82
N LEU A 48 -6.34 5.17 17.60
CA LEU A 48 -6.78 5.72 16.32
C LEU A 48 -5.99 6.99 15.96
N GLU A 49 -5.90 7.96 16.88
CA GLU A 49 -5.18 9.22 16.62
C GLU A 49 -3.66 9.03 16.47
N LYS A 50 -3.05 8.15 17.27
CA LYS A 50 -1.63 7.76 17.08
C LYS A 50 -1.41 7.12 15.71
N GLY A 51 -2.33 6.25 15.29
CA GLY A 51 -2.32 5.61 13.98
C GLY A 51 -2.43 6.60 12.82
N LYS A 52 -3.42 7.50 12.88
CA LYS A 52 -3.63 8.57 11.90
C LYS A 52 -2.43 9.52 11.81
N THR A 53 -1.83 9.86 12.95
CA THR A 53 -0.63 10.71 13.01
C THR A 53 0.58 10.01 12.39
N ALA A 54 0.80 8.73 12.73
CA ALA A 54 1.87 7.94 12.12
C ALA A 54 1.68 7.81 10.59
N TYR A 55 0.44 7.61 10.13
CA TYR A 55 0.08 7.60 8.71
C TYR A 55 0.43 8.92 8.02
N LYS A 56 0.02 10.06 8.59
CA LYS A 56 0.33 11.40 8.06
C LYS A 56 1.83 11.65 7.98
N ASN A 57 2.60 11.12 8.92
CA ASN A 57 4.06 11.16 8.94
C ASN A 57 4.73 10.12 8.02
N LYS A 58 3.97 9.41 7.18
CA LYS A 58 4.43 8.33 6.28
C LYS A 58 5.13 7.17 7.01
N ASN A 59 4.91 7.02 8.31
CA ASN A 59 5.41 5.89 9.08
C ASN A 59 4.37 4.77 9.10
N PHE A 60 4.21 4.11 7.95
CA PHE A 60 3.14 3.12 7.75
C PHE A 60 3.29 1.90 8.67
N ALA A 61 4.52 1.51 9.01
CA ALA A 61 4.76 0.43 9.98
C ALA A 61 4.18 0.75 11.37
N LYS A 62 4.44 1.96 11.90
CA LYS A 62 3.85 2.40 13.16
C LYS A 62 2.35 2.64 13.04
N ALA A 63 1.89 3.14 11.89
CA ALA A 63 0.46 3.33 11.65
C ALA A 63 -0.27 2.00 11.76
N ILE A 64 0.22 0.94 11.11
CA ILE A 64 -0.33 -0.42 11.21
C ILE A 64 -0.38 -0.89 12.66
N ASP A 65 0.72 -0.80 13.41
CA ASP A 65 0.77 -1.26 14.81
C ASP A 65 -0.29 -0.57 15.70
N TYR A 66 -0.45 0.74 15.58
CA TYR A 66 -1.47 1.45 16.35
C TYR A 66 -2.89 1.16 15.87
N LEU A 67 -3.11 1.11 14.56
CA LEU A 67 -4.44 0.89 13.99
C LEU A 67 -4.93 -0.54 14.21
N GLU A 68 -4.05 -1.54 14.24
CA GLU A 68 -4.41 -2.92 14.63
C GLU A 68 -4.89 -2.98 16.09
N LYS A 69 -4.26 -2.22 16.99
CA LYS A 69 -4.71 -2.08 18.38
C LYS A 69 -6.07 -1.39 18.45
N ALA A 70 -6.29 -0.35 17.65
CA ALA A 70 -7.58 0.34 17.56
C ALA A 70 -8.70 -0.61 17.09
N VAL A 71 -8.48 -1.33 15.97
CA VAL A 71 -9.45 -2.31 15.45
C VAL A 71 -9.73 -3.44 16.43
N LYS A 72 -8.73 -3.87 17.22
CA LYS A 72 -8.94 -4.89 18.26
C LYS A 72 -9.89 -4.41 19.37
N LEU A 73 -9.87 -3.11 19.70
CA LEU A 73 -10.73 -2.51 20.72
C LEU A 73 -12.14 -2.24 20.19
N GLU A 74 -12.27 -1.73 18.96
CA GLU A 74 -13.55 -1.50 18.30
C GLU A 74 -13.56 -2.12 16.89
N PRO A 75 -13.91 -3.42 16.76
CA PRO A 75 -13.86 -4.14 15.48
C PRO A 75 -14.88 -3.69 14.42
N GLU A 76 -15.89 -2.91 14.82
CA GLU A 76 -16.92 -2.37 13.92
C GLU A 76 -16.71 -0.89 13.60
N ASN A 77 -15.53 -0.33 13.93
CA ASN A 77 -15.25 1.07 13.66
C ASN A 77 -14.80 1.28 12.19
N GLN A 78 -15.64 1.95 11.40
CA GLN A 78 -15.38 2.19 9.98
C GLN A 78 -14.08 2.96 9.70
N GLU A 79 -13.74 3.96 10.53
CA GLU A 79 -12.57 4.82 10.31
C GLU A 79 -11.26 4.06 10.62
N ALA A 80 -11.24 3.26 11.68
CA ALA A 80 -10.09 2.42 12.00
C ALA A 80 -9.78 1.43 10.87
N HIS A 81 -10.81 0.80 10.30
CA HIS A 81 -10.67 -0.05 9.12
C HIS A 81 -10.20 0.72 7.88
N TYR A 82 -10.71 1.94 7.66
CA TYR A 82 -10.33 2.78 6.53
C TYR A 82 -8.83 3.10 6.55
N PHE A 83 -8.35 3.67 7.66
CA PHE A 83 -6.95 4.03 7.81
C PHE A 83 -6.02 2.82 7.81
N LEU A 84 -6.45 1.69 8.40
CA LEU A 84 -5.64 0.46 8.41
C LEU A 84 -5.50 -0.13 7.00
N GLY A 85 -6.57 -0.10 6.20
CA GLY A 85 -6.52 -0.51 4.79
C GLY A 85 -5.49 0.29 4.00
N TYR A 86 -5.54 1.61 4.11
CA TYR A 86 -4.56 2.52 3.50
C TYR A 86 -3.14 2.31 4.02
N ALA A 87 -2.98 2.12 5.32
CA ALA A 87 -1.65 1.89 5.91
C ALA A 87 -1.03 0.59 5.39
N TYR A 88 -1.82 -0.47 5.18
CA TYR A 88 -1.34 -1.72 4.60
C TYR A 88 -0.93 -1.60 3.13
N GLU A 89 -1.68 -0.84 2.34
CA GLU A 89 -1.35 -0.56 0.95
C GLU A 89 -0.04 0.24 0.84
N LEU A 90 0.05 1.38 1.53
CA LEU A 90 1.22 2.25 1.46
C LEU A 90 2.44 1.69 2.19
N TYR A 91 2.26 0.75 3.11
CA TYR A 91 3.38 -0.04 3.63
C TYR A 91 4.00 -0.93 2.55
N SER A 92 3.19 -1.43 1.61
CA SER A 92 3.66 -2.30 0.53
C SER A 92 4.34 -1.52 -0.60
N ASP A 93 3.82 -0.36 -0.95
CA ASP A 93 4.36 0.48 -2.02
C ASP A 93 4.09 1.97 -1.71
N PRO A 94 4.98 2.63 -0.94
CA PRO A 94 4.77 4.01 -0.48
C PRO A 94 4.63 5.07 -1.57
N ASP A 95 5.21 4.83 -2.74
CA ASP A 95 5.34 5.82 -3.81
C ASP A 95 5.08 5.25 -5.21
N GLY A 96 4.59 4.02 -5.35
CA GLY A 96 4.31 3.37 -6.63
C GLY A 96 5.54 2.81 -7.35
N SER A 97 6.74 2.98 -6.77
CA SER A 97 7.99 2.52 -7.39
C SER A 97 8.22 1.02 -7.20
N LEU A 98 7.57 0.40 -6.21
CA LEU A 98 7.79 -0.99 -5.81
C LEU A 98 6.77 -1.96 -6.38
N LEU A 99 5.99 -1.56 -7.39
CA LEU A 99 5.03 -2.43 -8.07
C LEU A 99 5.63 -3.80 -8.43
N THR A 100 6.86 -3.80 -8.95
CA THR A 100 7.52 -5.04 -9.39
C THR A 100 7.89 -5.98 -8.24
N GLU A 101 7.90 -5.50 -7.01
CA GLU A 101 8.21 -6.27 -5.80
C GLU A 101 6.97 -6.43 -4.89
N LEU A 102 5.79 -6.02 -5.37
CA LEU A 102 4.57 -5.95 -4.60
C LEU A 102 4.22 -7.32 -3.99
N GLN A 103 3.98 -7.32 -2.69
CA GLN A 103 3.64 -8.54 -1.96
C GLN A 103 2.13 -8.71 -1.87
N ARG A 104 1.66 -9.94 -2.14
CA ARG A 104 0.24 -10.29 -2.05
C ARG A 104 -0.33 -10.12 -0.63
N LYS A 105 0.43 -10.45 0.42
CA LYS A 105 -0.07 -10.50 1.80
C LYS A 105 -0.58 -9.13 2.31
N PRO A 106 0.17 -8.02 2.19
CA PRO A 106 -0.35 -6.69 2.51
C PRO A 106 -1.61 -6.32 1.72
N ILE A 107 -1.67 -6.63 0.42
CA ILE A 107 -2.83 -6.36 -0.43
C ILE A 107 -4.08 -7.10 0.07
N GLU A 108 -3.95 -8.37 0.44
CA GLU A 108 -5.05 -9.14 1.02
C GLU A 108 -5.52 -8.56 2.34
N LYS A 109 -4.59 -8.10 3.20
CA LYS A 109 -4.94 -7.45 4.46
C LYS A 109 -5.66 -6.13 4.22
N ALA A 110 -5.15 -5.26 3.34
CA ALA A 110 -5.80 -4.01 2.96
C ALA A 110 -7.22 -4.26 2.44
N SER A 111 -7.37 -5.21 1.50
CA SER A 111 -8.68 -5.56 0.94
C SER A 111 -9.65 -6.09 1.99
N LYS A 112 -9.20 -6.87 2.98
CA LYS A 112 -10.07 -7.32 4.08
C LYS A 112 -10.60 -6.15 4.90
N HIS A 113 -9.77 -5.16 5.20
CA HIS A 113 -10.22 -3.99 5.96
C HIS A 113 -11.21 -3.14 5.17
N PHE A 114 -11.00 -2.94 3.86
CA PHE A 114 -11.98 -2.23 3.02
C PHE A 114 -13.30 -2.99 2.87
N GLN A 115 -13.27 -4.32 2.71
CA GLN A 115 -14.48 -5.15 2.70
C GLN A 115 -15.25 -5.04 4.02
N LYS A 116 -14.57 -5.19 5.16
CA LYS A 116 -15.20 -5.04 6.47
C LYS A 116 -15.80 -3.65 6.67
N LEU A 117 -15.11 -2.60 6.21
CA LEU A 117 -15.65 -1.25 6.22
C LEU A 117 -16.95 -1.15 5.42
N ILE A 118 -16.98 -1.71 4.20
CA ILE A 118 -18.19 -1.71 3.36
C ILE A 118 -19.34 -2.50 4.01
N GLU A 119 -19.05 -3.60 4.70
CA GLU A 119 -20.04 -4.35 5.48
C GLU A 119 -20.65 -3.52 6.61
N ILE A 120 -19.81 -2.76 7.33
CA ILE A 120 -20.23 -1.87 8.43
C ILE A 120 -21.03 -0.69 7.88
N SER A 121 -20.49 -0.04 6.84
CA SER A 121 -20.97 1.23 6.30
C SER A 121 -20.78 1.25 4.78
N PRO A 122 -21.78 0.77 4.02
CA PRO A 122 -21.71 0.74 2.55
C PRO A 122 -21.52 2.12 1.93
N LYS A 123 -21.95 3.17 2.64
CA LYS A 123 -21.69 4.58 2.33
C LYS A 123 -20.80 5.13 3.44
N TYR A 124 -19.49 5.15 3.20
CA TYR A 124 -18.53 5.62 4.17
C TYR A 124 -18.75 7.11 4.51
N GLU A 125 -18.80 7.43 5.80
CA GLU A 125 -19.06 8.80 6.31
C GLU A 125 -17.92 9.35 7.18
N GLY A 126 -16.82 8.60 7.32
CA GLY A 126 -15.64 9.04 8.08
C GLY A 126 -14.74 10.01 7.31
N GLU A 127 -13.56 10.31 7.88
CA GLU A 127 -12.54 11.12 7.21
C GLU A 127 -12.11 10.44 5.90
N LEU A 128 -12.35 11.12 4.78
CA LEU A 128 -11.94 10.64 3.46
C LEU A 128 -10.53 11.14 3.18
N LEU A 129 -9.61 10.19 2.99
CA LEU A 129 -8.22 10.50 2.63
C LEU A 129 -8.10 10.82 1.14
N ASP A 130 -8.66 9.98 0.27
CA ASP A 130 -8.50 10.12 -1.18
C ASP A 130 -9.69 9.48 -1.92
N PHE A 131 -10.00 8.22 -1.62
CA PHE A 131 -10.92 7.41 -2.40
C PHE A 131 -11.95 6.69 -1.55
N HIS A 132 -13.12 6.44 -2.14
CA HIS A 132 -14.11 5.59 -1.51
C HIS A 132 -13.59 4.14 -1.39
N PRO A 133 -13.96 3.38 -0.35
CA PRO A 133 -13.53 1.99 -0.16
C PRO A 133 -13.65 1.09 -1.41
N TYR A 134 -14.73 1.20 -2.19
CA TYR A 134 -14.90 0.49 -3.47
C TYR A 134 -13.83 0.84 -4.52
N ASP A 135 -13.45 2.11 -4.60
CA ASP A 135 -12.37 2.57 -5.47
C ASP A 135 -11.04 2.01 -4.97
N LYS A 136 -10.80 2.01 -3.65
CA LYS A 136 -9.58 1.42 -3.08
C LYS A 136 -9.47 -0.08 -3.30
N LEU A 137 -10.57 -0.82 -3.27
CA LEU A 137 -10.59 -2.23 -3.68
C LEU A 137 -10.18 -2.40 -5.15
N THR A 138 -10.63 -1.49 -6.02
CA THR A 138 -10.19 -1.46 -7.43
C THR A 138 -8.69 -1.20 -7.51
N SER A 139 -8.17 -0.24 -6.74
CA SER A 139 -6.75 0.10 -6.72
C SER A 139 -5.86 -1.04 -6.23
N VAL A 140 -6.09 -1.57 -5.02
CA VAL A 140 -5.18 -2.55 -4.40
C VAL A 140 -5.08 -3.85 -5.23
N TRP A 141 -6.21 -4.30 -5.78
CA TRP A 141 -6.23 -5.48 -6.64
C TRP A 141 -5.75 -5.19 -8.06
N GLY A 142 -6.00 -3.98 -8.56
CA GLY A 142 -5.45 -3.48 -9.82
C GLY A 142 -3.93 -3.48 -9.79
N TYR A 143 -3.32 -2.91 -8.76
CA TYR A 143 -1.87 -2.92 -8.55
C TYR A 143 -1.31 -4.34 -8.53
N LEU A 144 -1.91 -5.27 -7.78
CA LEU A 144 -1.45 -6.65 -7.76
C LEU A 144 -1.59 -7.34 -9.13
N ALA A 145 -2.66 -7.05 -9.87
CA ALA A 145 -2.82 -7.55 -11.22
C ALA A 145 -1.74 -6.99 -12.15
N MET A 146 -1.41 -5.70 -12.06
CA MET A 146 -0.33 -5.09 -12.85
C MET A 146 1.03 -5.67 -12.51
N ALA A 147 1.32 -5.85 -11.22
CA ALA A 147 2.56 -6.49 -10.77
C ALA A 147 2.69 -7.90 -11.37
N TYR A 148 1.62 -8.70 -11.38
CA TYR A 148 1.64 -10.01 -12.03
C TYR A 148 1.81 -9.93 -13.55
N ALA A 149 1.12 -8.99 -14.21
CA ALA A 149 1.23 -8.78 -15.65
C ALA A 149 2.66 -8.40 -16.06
N TYR A 150 3.29 -7.49 -15.31
CA TYR A 150 4.69 -7.09 -15.52
C TYR A 150 5.67 -8.27 -15.47
N HIS A 151 5.38 -9.29 -14.66
CA HIS A 151 6.18 -10.52 -14.57
C HIS A 151 5.76 -11.61 -15.57
N GLY A 152 4.93 -11.28 -16.56
CA GLY A 152 4.40 -12.25 -17.54
C GLY A 152 3.44 -13.29 -16.94
N LYS A 153 2.91 -13.05 -15.73
CA LYS A 153 2.02 -13.98 -15.01
C LYS A 153 0.55 -13.66 -15.29
N THR A 154 0.14 -13.83 -16.55
CA THR A 154 -1.20 -13.42 -17.02
C THR A 154 -2.35 -14.07 -16.25
N ASP A 155 -2.23 -15.36 -15.89
CA ASP A 155 -3.29 -16.05 -15.13
C ASP A 155 -3.38 -15.55 -13.68
N SER A 156 -2.25 -15.19 -13.07
CA SER A 156 -2.23 -14.54 -11.76
C SER A 156 -2.82 -13.13 -11.82
N ALA A 157 -2.57 -12.38 -12.90
CA ALA A 157 -3.20 -11.08 -13.11
C ALA A 157 -4.73 -11.19 -13.23
N ARG A 158 -5.22 -12.13 -14.05
CA ARG A 158 -6.65 -12.44 -14.15
C ARG A 158 -7.24 -12.90 -12.81
N TRP A 159 -6.51 -13.70 -12.05
CA TRP A 159 -6.92 -14.09 -10.71
C TRP A 159 -7.07 -12.88 -9.78
N ALA A 160 -6.11 -11.96 -9.77
CA ALA A 160 -6.16 -10.74 -8.95
C ALA A 160 -7.36 -9.85 -9.32
N PHE A 161 -7.62 -9.66 -10.62
CA PHE A 161 -8.83 -8.96 -11.07
C PHE A 161 -10.12 -9.63 -10.61
N LYS A 162 -10.21 -10.96 -10.67
CA LYS A 162 -11.35 -11.71 -10.13
C LYS A 162 -11.52 -11.49 -8.63
N GLN A 163 -10.43 -11.48 -7.87
CA GLN A 163 -10.50 -11.19 -6.42
C GLN A 163 -10.98 -9.77 -6.15
N GLY A 164 -10.46 -8.78 -6.87
CA GLY A 164 -10.91 -7.40 -6.72
C GLY A 164 -12.39 -7.22 -7.02
N ARG A 165 -12.89 -7.87 -8.06
CA ARG A 165 -14.32 -7.87 -8.37
C ARG A 165 -15.15 -8.54 -7.29
N ALA A 166 -14.72 -9.71 -6.80
CA ALA A 166 -15.40 -10.43 -5.73
C ALA A 166 -15.44 -9.64 -4.42
N ALA A 167 -14.39 -8.86 -4.14
CA ALA A 167 -14.30 -8.00 -2.96
C ALA A 167 -15.19 -6.75 -3.03
N GLY A 168 -15.74 -6.41 -4.21
CA GLY A 168 -16.58 -5.23 -4.43
C GLY A 168 -15.90 -4.10 -5.24
N GLY A 169 -14.63 -4.24 -5.60
CA GLY A 169 -13.97 -3.40 -6.60
C GLY A 169 -14.48 -3.69 -8.03
N PHE A 170 -14.01 -2.94 -9.02
CA PHE A 170 -14.40 -3.13 -10.44
C PHE A 170 -15.93 -3.23 -10.63
N TYR A 171 -16.68 -2.38 -9.92
CA TYR A 171 -18.14 -2.41 -9.92
C TYR A 171 -18.71 -1.97 -11.28
N PRO A 172 -19.93 -2.40 -11.67
CA PRO A 172 -20.43 -2.19 -13.03
C PRO A 172 -20.34 -0.75 -13.54
N ALA A 173 -20.69 0.24 -12.71
CA ALA A 173 -20.64 1.64 -13.12
C ALA A 173 -19.23 2.14 -13.46
N ILE A 174 -18.17 1.73 -12.73
CA ILE A 174 -16.79 2.13 -13.07
C ILE A 174 -16.32 1.44 -14.36
N LEU A 175 -16.73 0.19 -14.58
CA LEU A 175 -16.38 -0.54 -15.80
C LEU A 175 -17.08 0.06 -17.03
N GLU A 176 -18.39 0.34 -16.95
CA GLU A 176 -19.13 0.94 -18.07
C GLU A 176 -18.63 2.35 -18.42
N PHE A 177 -18.27 3.16 -17.42
CA PHE A 177 -17.62 4.45 -17.66
C PHE A 177 -16.32 4.28 -18.47
N ASN A 178 -15.47 3.34 -18.08
CA ASN A 178 -14.19 3.10 -18.75
C ASN A 178 -14.34 2.38 -20.12
N LYS A 179 -15.38 1.56 -20.30
CA LYS A 179 -15.75 1.02 -21.62
C LYS A 179 -16.13 2.13 -22.59
N ASN A 180 -16.85 3.15 -22.14
CA ASN A 180 -17.22 4.28 -22.98
C ASN A 180 -16.01 5.12 -23.40
N ILE A 181 -15.04 5.31 -22.49
CA ILE A 181 -13.76 5.95 -22.83
C ILE A 181 -13.08 5.19 -23.96
N LEU A 182 -12.88 3.87 -23.79
CA LEU A 182 -12.25 3.03 -24.82
C LEU A 182 -13.08 2.99 -26.11
N ALA A 183 -14.41 2.99 -26.05
CA ALA A 183 -15.29 2.99 -27.22
C ALA A 183 -15.13 4.26 -28.06
N SER A 184 -14.78 5.38 -27.44
CA SER A 184 -14.63 6.68 -28.10
C SER A 184 -13.32 6.81 -28.91
N CYS A 185 -12.37 5.91 -28.70
CA CYS A 185 -11.10 5.91 -29.41
C CYS A 185 -11.25 5.36 -30.83
N GLU A 186 -10.55 5.95 -31.81
CA GLU A 186 -10.38 5.34 -33.13
C GLU A 186 -9.58 4.04 -33.05
N GLU A 187 -9.62 3.22 -34.11
CA GLU A 187 -8.85 1.98 -34.19
C GLU A 187 -7.34 2.26 -34.09
N ASN A 188 -6.61 1.46 -33.30
CA ASN A 188 -5.16 1.60 -33.07
C ASN A 188 -4.73 2.96 -32.46
N ALA A 189 -5.64 3.66 -31.78
CA ALA A 189 -5.33 4.91 -31.10
C ALA A 189 -4.41 4.73 -29.87
N ILE A 190 -3.75 5.81 -29.47
CA ILE A 190 -3.08 5.91 -28.17
C ILE A 190 -3.93 6.78 -27.25
N LEU A 191 -4.41 6.20 -26.16
CA LEU A 191 -5.20 6.88 -25.14
C LEU A 191 -4.31 7.29 -23.97
N PHE A 192 -4.20 8.60 -23.73
CA PHE A 192 -3.55 9.12 -22.53
C PHE A 192 -4.57 9.28 -21.40
N THR A 193 -4.28 8.70 -20.25
CA THR A 193 -5.15 8.71 -19.07
C THR A 193 -4.41 9.23 -17.85
N PHE A 194 -5.15 9.46 -16.77
CA PHE A 194 -4.58 9.80 -15.48
C PHE A 194 -5.36 9.13 -14.36
N GLY A 195 -4.66 8.39 -13.52
CA GLY A 195 -5.16 7.94 -12.23
C GLY A 195 -5.81 6.55 -12.22
N GLU A 196 -5.81 6.00 -11.01
CA GLU A 196 -6.17 4.62 -10.70
C GLU A 196 -7.58 4.22 -11.12
N LYS A 197 -8.54 5.16 -11.02
CA LYS A 197 -9.96 4.96 -11.37
C LYS A 197 -10.21 4.78 -12.87
N VAL A 198 -9.19 5.03 -13.70
CA VAL A 198 -9.24 4.84 -15.15
C VAL A 198 -8.36 3.67 -15.56
N ILE A 199 -7.09 3.67 -15.14
CA ILE A 199 -6.12 2.68 -15.62
C ILE A 199 -6.48 1.25 -15.21
N PHE A 200 -6.87 1.01 -13.94
CA PHE A 200 -7.16 -0.35 -13.49
C PHE A 200 -8.46 -0.91 -14.09
N PRO A 201 -9.57 -0.14 -14.17
CA PRO A 201 -10.75 -0.59 -14.90
C PRO A 201 -10.48 -0.87 -16.38
N ILE A 202 -9.71 -0.01 -17.08
CA ILE A 202 -9.34 -0.26 -18.48
C ILE A 202 -8.55 -1.55 -18.62
N TRP A 203 -7.59 -1.79 -17.73
CA TRP A 203 -6.82 -3.03 -17.74
C TRP A 203 -7.68 -4.24 -17.42
N PHE A 204 -8.59 -4.12 -16.44
CA PHE A 204 -9.58 -5.16 -16.17
C PHE A 204 -10.34 -5.53 -17.45
N LEU A 205 -10.86 -4.55 -18.18
CA LEU A 205 -11.61 -4.76 -19.43
C LEU A 205 -10.75 -5.46 -20.50
N ARG A 206 -9.50 -5.03 -20.67
CA ARG A 206 -8.56 -5.62 -21.66
C ARG A 206 -8.19 -7.07 -21.32
N PHE A 207 -7.83 -7.35 -20.06
CA PHE A 207 -7.38 -8.67 -19.60
C PHE A 207 -8.52 -9.68 -19.42
N MET A 208 -9.67 -9.23 -18.96
CA MET A 208 -10.79 -10.09 -18.59
C MET A 208 -11.81 -10.25 -19.71
N GLU A 209 -12.10 -9.17 -20.45
CA GLU A 209 -13.16 -9.13 -21.47
C GLU A 209 -12.59 -9.08 -22.90
N GLY A 210 -11.30 -8.78 -23.06
CA GLY A 210 -10.71 -8.59 -24.38
C GLY A 210 -11.20 -7.36 -25.12
N TYR A 211 -11.71 -6.38 -24.38
CA TYR A 211 -12.32 -5.19 -24.95
C TYR A 211 -11.26 -4.17 -25.39
N ARG A 212 -11.34 -3.71 -26.65
CA ARG A 212 -10.48 -2.67 -27.24
C ARG A 212 -8.98 -2.85 -26.96
N ARG A 213 -8.46 -4.08 -27.16
CA ARG A 213 -7.01 -4.36 -27.04
C ARG A 213 -6.16 -3.68 -28.12
N ASP A 214 -6.78 -3.13 -29.15
CA ASP A 214 -6.13 -2.33 -30.18
C ASP A 214 -5.71 -0.93 -29.68
N VAL A 215 -6.31 -0.44 -28.58
CA VAL A 215 -5.99 0.88 -28.03
C VAL A 215 -4.85 0.75 -27.03
N ASN A 216 -3.73 1.43 -27.32
CA ASN A 216 -2.60 1.51 -26.41
C ASN A 216 -2.90 2.56 -25.34
N VAL A 217 -2.75 2.21 -24.06
CA VAL A 217 -3.19 3.07 -22.95
C VAL A 217 -2.00 3.51 -22.13
N VAL A 218 -1.80 4.83 -22.02
CA VAL A 218 -0.68 5.46 -21.33
C VAL A 218 -1.20 6.27 -20.15
N ASP A 219 -0.92 5.80 -18.93
CA ASP A 219 -1.19 6.56 -17.70
C ASP A 219 -0.05 7.54 -17.43
N LEU A 220 -0.37 8.82 -17.49
CA LEU A 220 0.56 9.90 -17.26
C LEU A 220 1.12 9.92 -15.83
N SER A 221 0.36 9.40 -14.85
CA SER A 221 0.80 9.33 -13.44
C SER A 221 1.90 8.30 -13.21
N LEU A 222 2.05 7.34 -14.13
CA LEU A 222 3.03 6.26 -14.01
C LEU A 222 4.29 6.47 -14.86
N LEU A 223 4.33 7.50 -15.71
CA LEU A 223 5.42 7.76 -16.65
C LEU A 223 6.77 8.06 -15.97
N ASN A 224 6.75 8.50 -14.71
CA ASN A 224 7.94 8.71 -13.89
C ASN A 224 8.56 7.40 -13.37
N HIS A 225 7.87 6.25 -13.50
CA HIS A 225 8.37 4.96 -13.03
C HIS A 225 9.02 4.15 -14.16
N ALA A 226 10.29 3.77 -13.96
CA ALA A 226 11.08 3.04 -14.96
C ALA A 226 10.45 1.70 -15.36
N TRP A 227 9.80 1.00 -14.43
CA TRP A 227 9.09 -0.25 -14.70
C TRP A 227 7.93 -0.05 -15.69
N TYR A 228 7.21 1.07 -15.57
CA TYR A 228 6.06 1.37 -16.42
C TYR A 228 6.50 1.71 -17.84
N VAL A 229 7.52 2.55 -17.98
CA VAL A 229 8.13 2.87 -19.28
C VAL A 229 8.67 1.61 -19.97
N LYS A 230 9.25 0.68 -19.20
CA LYS A 230 9.73 -0.60 -19.74
C LYS A 230 8.56 -1.48 -20.22
N MET A 231 7.48 -1.54 -19.45
CA MET A 231 6.29 -2.30 -19.80
C MET A 231 5.62 -1.76 -21.06
N LEU A 232 5.47 -0.43 -21.20
CA LEU A 232 4.95 0.20 -22.42
C LEU A 232 5.79 -0.12 -23.68
N LYS A 233 7.09 -0.38 -23.54
CA LYS A 233 7.97 -0.69 -24.67
C LYS A 233 7.89 -2.15 -25.12
N ASN A 234 7.61 -3.07 -24.20
CA ASN A 234 7.85 -4.50 -24.41
C ASN A 234 6.58 -5.35 -24.34
N ASP A 235 5.57 -4.91 -23.58
CA ASP A 235 4.47 -5.75 -23.13
C ASP A 235 3.18 -4.94 -23.03
N ASP A 236 2.71 -4.36 -24.14
CA ASP A 236 1.31 -3.87 -24.18
C ASP A 236 0.39 -5.10 -24.10
N PRO A 237 -0.50 -5.22 -23.10
CA PRO A 237 -1.35 -6.40 -22.95
C PRO A 237 -2.35 -6.64 -24.10
#